data_AF-A0A453T4C0-F1
#
_entry.id   AF-A0A453T4C0-F1
#
_cell.length_a   1.000
_cell.length_b   1.000
_cell.length_c   1.000
_cell.angle_alpha   90.00
_cell.angle_beta   90.00
_cell.angle_gamma   90.00
#
_symmetry.space_group_name_H-M   'P 1'
#
loop_
_entity.id
_entity.type
_entity.pdbx_description
1 polymer ?
#
loop_
_entity_poly.entity_id
_entity_poly.type
_entity_poly.pdbx_seq_one_letter_code
_entity_poly.pdbx_strand_id
1 'polypeptide(L)'
;YKVQAFFQKTRRKTRSKTESENDPGLDKEQAKCRKLVKSLVRRRKLTEAQKLVQQEIELEEWGTEAQVKLGTRLIELLLDSAFVQSPADQTPDSSPDFRPAFKHVLRKPIVENGRLKKKHFVIECDPLVHEGFESTARHVEIPYLPMLVPPTKWKGYDKGGHLFLPSYVMRTHGVKDQKEAIKSVPRKQLRKVFEALDILGGTKWRVNRRVHDVVETIWSRGGGIAGLVDKGNIPLPEQPETEDPDEIQKWKWSVKKTKKANRELHAERCDTELKLSVARKMREEDGFYYPHNLDFRGRAYPMHPHLSHLGSDLCRGVLEYAEGRPLGKSGLRWLKIHLANKYGGGIEKLSHESKLTFVEDHLPDIFDSAANPVDGNCWWINAEDPFQCLAACMDLSNALESSSPHGAVSHLPIHQDGSCNGLQHYAALGRDYMGAAAVNLVPGEKPADIYSEIAARVLDVVREDSMKDPATDPSVPLAKVLVDELTGG
;
A
#
# COMPACT_ATOMS: atom_id res chain seq x y z
N TYR A 1 -23.61 19.14 -31.64
CA TYR A 1 -23.47 17.69 -31.39
C TYR A 1 -24.11 17.23 -30.07
N LYS A 2 -23.59 17.58 -28.88
CA LYS A 2 -24.10 17.08 -27.57
C LYS A 2 -25.61 17.29 -27.32
N VAL A 3 -26.15 18.48 -27.59
CA VAL A 3 -27.59 18.78 -27.47
C VAL A 3 -28.46 17.94 -28.43
N GLN A 4 -27.95 17.66 -29.63
CA GLN A 4 -28.65 16.85 -30.63
C GLN A 4 -28.65 15.37 -30.24
N ALA A 5 -27.52 14.87 -29.73
CA ALA A 5 -27.39 13.52 -29.17
C ALA A 5 -28.34 13.31 -27.98
N PHE A 6 -28.47 14.30 -27.08
CA PHE A 6 -29.42 14.28 -25.96
C PHE A 6 -30.87 14.06 -26.42
N PHE A 7 -31.33 14.81 -27.43
CA PHE A 7 -32.70 14.67 -27.97
C PHE A 7 -32.92 13.38 -28.78
N GLN A 8 -31.91 12.88 -29.47
CA GLN A 8 -31.98 11.58 -30.18
C GLN A 8 -32.07 10.40 -29.19
N LYS A 9 -31.31 10.45 -28.10
CA LYS A 9 -31.31 9.44 -27.04
C LYS A 9 -32.66 9.37 -26.30
N THR A 10 -33.27 10.52 -26.00
CA THR A 10 -34.62 10.55 -25.41
C THR A 10 -35.68 9.97 -26.34
N ARG A 11 -35.56 10.20 -27.66
CA ARG A 11 -36.46 9.59 -28.66
C ARG A 11 -36.34 8.05 -28.68
N ARG A 12 -35.13 7.50 -28.53
CA ARG A 12 -34.90 6.06 -28.39
C ARG A 12 -35.51 5.48 -27.10
N LYS A 13 -35.30 6.10 -25.93
CA LYS A 13 -35.95 5.69 -24.66
C LYS A 13 -37.48 5.74 -24.74
N THR A 14 -38.05 6.77 -25.37
CA THR A 14 -39.53 6.86 -25.54
C THR A 14 -40.08 5.75 -26.43
N ARG A 15 -39.27 5.21 -27.37
CA ARG A 15 -39.63 4.08 -28.23
C ARG A 15 -39.48 2.72 -27.57
N SER A 16 -38.60 2.56 -26.56
CA SER A 16 -38.47 1.30 -25.80
C SER A 16 -39.34 1.26 -24.53
N LYS A 17 -40.07 2.33 -24.22
CA LYS A 17 -41.03 2.41 -23.10
C LYS A 17 -42.24 1.48 -23.25
N THR A 18 -42.39 0.79 -24.37
CA THR A 18 -43.43 -0.22 -24.54
C THR A 18 -43.17 -1.49 -23.72
N GLU A 19 -41.97 -1.70 -23.13
CA GLU A 19 -41.63 -2.99 -22.48
C GLU A 19 -40.77 -2.91 -21.18
N SER A 20 -40.64 -1.78 -20.47
CA SER A 20 -39.90 -1.80 -19.18
C SER A 20 -40.43 -0.86 -18.09
N GLU A 21 -40.68 -1.39 -16.89
CA GLU A 21 -40.95 -0.65 -15.66
C GLU A 21 -39.69 0.12 -15.20
N ASN A 22 -39.72 1.44 -15.35
CA ASN A 22 -38.74 2.35 -14.74
C ASN A 22 -39.41 3.20 -13.65
N ASP A 23 -38.64 3.60 -12.64
CA ASP A 23 -39.05 4.43 -11.52
C ASP A 23 -39.76 5.74 -11.98
N PRO A 24 -41.04 5.97 -11.60
CA PRO A 24 -41.82 7.16 -11.98
C PRO A 24 -41.20 8.50 -11.55
N GLY A 25 -40.34 8.50 -10.53
CA GLY A 25 -39.66 9.70 -10.02
C GLY A 25 -38.57 10.21 -10.96
N LEU A 26 -37.72 9.32 -11.45
CA LEU A 26 -36.65 9.60 -12.41
C LEU A 26 -37.19 10.12 -13.76
N ASP A 27 -38.32 9.58 -14.20
CA ASP A 27 -39.00 10.00 -15.42
C ASP A 27 -39.52 11.45 -15.35
N LYS A 28 -40.01 11.89 -14.18
CA LYS A 28 -40.47 13.27 -13.96
C LYS A 28 -39.31 14.27 -13.98
N GLU A 29 -38.16 13.93 -13.41
CA GLU A 29 -36.98 14.80 -13.42
C GLU A 29 -36.37 14.92 -14.83
N GLN A 30 -36.23 13.82 -15.56
CA GLN A 30 -35.77 13.83 -16.95
C GLN A 30 -36.71 14.64 -17.86
N ALA A 31 -38.04 14.54 -17.64
CA ALA A 31 -39.02 15.33 -18.38
C ALA A 31 -38.91 16.84 -18.10
N LYS A 32 -38.63 17.24 -16.84
CA LYS A 32 -38.38 18.64 -16.46
C LYS A 32 -37.08 19.16 -17.09
N CYS A 33 -36.00 18.39 -17.00
CA CYS A 33 -34.71 18.71 -17.61
C CYS A 33 -34.84 18.90 -19.13
N ARG A 34 -35.59 18.03 -19.81
CA ARG A 34 -35.89 18.15 -21.24
C ARG A 34 -36.66 19.43 -21.59
N LYS A 35 -37.67 19.81 -20.80
CA LYS A 35 -38.40 21.06 -21.00
C LYS A 35 -37.48 22.27 -20.84
N LEU A 36 -36.56 22.21 -19.86
CA LEU A 36 -35.59 23.26 -19.60
C LEU A 36 -34.56 23.39 -20.73
N VAL A 37 -33.96 22.28 -21.20
CA VAL A 37 -33.05 22.28 -22.36
C VAL A 37 -33.76 22.83 -23.61
N LYS A 38 -35.01 22.42 -23.89
CA LYS A 38 -35.79 22.98 -25.01
C LYS A 38 -36.04 24.49 -24.87
N SER A 39 -36.35 24.97 -23.67
CA SER A 39 -36.55 26.39 -23.39
C SER A 39 -35.27 27.19 -23.63
N LEU A 40 -34.13 26.70 -23.14
CA LEU A 40 -32.82 27.33 -23.31
C LEU A 40 -32.39 27.39 -24.78
N VAL A 41 -32.61 26.30 -25.53
CA VAL A 41 -32.35 26.27 -26.98
C VAL A 41 -33.24 27.28 -27.73
N ARG A 42 -34.55 27.36 -27.40
CA ARG A 42 -35.47 28.33 -28.01
C ARG A 42 -35.08 29.78 -27.71
N ARG A 43 -34.53 30.05 -26.52
CA ARG A 43 -34.03 31.37 -26.10
C ARG A 43 -32.62 31.68 -26.61
N ARG A 44 -32.06 30.86 -27.52
CA ARG A 44 -30.68 30.97 -28.04
C ARG A 44 -29.58 30.94 -26.97
N LYS A 45 -29.88 30.45 -25.76
CA LYS A 45 -28.92 30.28 -24.66
C LYS A 45 -28.18 28.94 -24.78
N LEU A 46 -27.41 28.78 -25.86
CA LEU A 46 -26.80 27.50 -26.22
C LEU A 46 -25.75 27.02 -25.22
N THR A 47 -25.00 27.92 -24.59
CA THR A 47 -23.96 27.59 -23.60
C THR A 47 -24.56 27.01 -22.30
N GLU A 48 -25.67 27.58 -21.81
CA GLU A 48 -26.40 27.06 -20.64
C GLU A 48 -27.05 25.70 -20.96
N ALA A 49 -27.63 25.55 -22.15
CA ALA A 49 -28.18 24.28 -22.61
C ALA A 49 -27.09 23.19 -22.73
N GLN A 50 -25.90 23.55 -23.22
CA GLN A 50 -24.76 22.63 -23.31
C GLN A 50 -24.25 22.21 -21.93
N LYS A 51 -24.12 23.13 -20.96
CA LYS A 51 -23.72 22.79 -19.59
C LYS A 51 -24.70 21.82 -18.93
N LEU A 52 -26.01 22.07 -19.08
CA LEU A 52 -27.07 21.23 -18.53
C LEU A 52 -27.08 19.83 -19.18
N VAL A 53 -26.91 19.78 -20.51
CA VAL A 53 -26.82 18.51 -21.24
C VAL A 53 -25.53 17.76 -20.92
N GLN A 54 -24.43 18.46 -20.69
CA GLN A 54 -23.15 17.85 -20.34
C GLN A 54 -23.23 17.17 -18.97
N GLN A 55 -23.87 17.81 -17.99
CA GLN A 55 -24.17 17.21 -16.68
C GLN A 55 -25.05 15.95 -16.80
N GLU A 56 -25.95 15.86 -17.78
CA GLU A 56 -26.80 14.68 -18.02
C GLU A 56 -26.11 13.58 -18.85
N ILE A 57 -25.28 13.94 -19.83
CA ILE A 57 -24.57 12.98 -20.69
C ILE A 57 -23.40 12.33 -19.94
N GLU A 58 -22.73 13.07 -19.06
CA GLU A 58 -21.65 12.54 -18.21
C GLU A 58 -22.16 11.55 -17.14
N LEU A 59 -23.48 11.34 -17.01
CA LEU A 59 -24.07 10.47 -15.98
C LEU A 59 -24.30 9.00 -16.40
N GLU A 60 -24.22 8.64 -17.69
CA GLU A 60 -24.35 7.23 -18.06
C GLU A 60 -22.97 6.58 -18.19
N GLU A 61 -22.53 5.93 -17.10
CA GLU A 61 -21.41 5.00 -17.08
C GLU A 61 -21.56 3.98 -18.23
N TRP A 62 -20.47 3.70 -18.95
CA TRP A 62 -20.49 2.63 -19.94
C TRP A 62 -20.82 1.30 -19.26
N GLY A 63 -21.77 0.56 -19.82
CA GLY A 63 -22.02 -0.81 -19.38
C GLY A 63 -20.80 -1.69 -19.60
N THR A 64 -20.68 -2.75 -18.79
CA THR A 64 -19.55 -3.70 -18.83
C THR A 64 -19.26 -4.21 -20.23
N GLU A 65 -20.29 -4.51 -21.02
CA GLU A 65 -20.13 -4.99 -22.41
C GLU A 65 -19.42 -3.97 -23.31
N ALA A 66 -19.78 -2.69 -23.20
CA ALA A 66 -19.16 -1.63 -24.00
C ALA A 66 -17.69 -1.41 -23.58
N GLN A 67 -17.41 -1.46 -22.28
CA GLN A 67 -16.04 -1.38 -21.74
C GLN A 67 -15.18 -2.53 -22.26
N VAL A 68 -15.69 -3.77 -22.22
CA VAL A 68 -14.98 -4.96 -22.72
C VAL A 68 -14.72 -4.85 -24.22
N LYS A 69 -15.74 -4.54 -25.03
CA LYS A 69 -15.59 -4.41 -26.49
C LYS A 69 -14.56 -3.36 -26.87
N LEU A 70 -14.60 -2.20 -26.23
CA LEU A 70 -13.61 -1.14 -26.49
C LEU A 70 -12.21 -1.56 -26.03
N GLY A 71 -12.09 -2.08 -24.81
CA GLY A 71 -10.80 -2.53 -24.25
C GLY A 71 -10.15 -3.59 -25.11
N THR A 72 -10.90 -4.61 -25.54
CA THR A 72 -10.41 -5.64 -26.49
C THR A 72 -9.92 -5.01 -27.78
N ARG A 73 -10.68 -4.09 -28.39
CA ARG A 73 -10.25 -3.47 -29.65
C ARG A 73 -8.98 -2.64 -29.50
N LEU A 74 -8.82 -1.92 -28.38
CA LEU A 74 -7.61 -1.15 -28.11
C LEU A 74 -6.39 -2.07 -27.92
N ILE A 75 -6.58 -3.20 -27.23
CA ILE A 75 -5.53 -4.22 -27.07
C ILE A 75 -5.16 -4.85 -28.41
N GLU A 76 -6.14 -5.22 -29.26
CA GLU A 76 -5.87 -5.74 -30.60
C GLU A 76 -5.02 -4.77 -31.42
N LEU A 77 -5.37 -3.47 -31.42
CA LEU A 77 -4.59 -2.46 -32.11
C LEU A 77 -3.15 -2.36 -31.59
N LEU A 78 -2.93 -2.56 -30.28
CA LEU A 78 -1.59 -2.61 -29.68
C LEU A 78 -0.82 -3.85 -30.16
N LEU A 79 -1.45 -5.03 -30.16
CA LEU A 79 -0.83 -6.28 -30.63
C LEU A 79 -0.43 -6.19 -32.11
N ASP A 80 -1.27 -5.55 -32.93
CA ASP A 80 -1.05 -5.41 -34.37
C ASP A 80 0.02 -4.37 -34.75
N SER A 81 0.37 -3.46 -33.83
CA SER A 81 1.24 -2.31 -34.13
C SER A 81 2.55 -2.27 -33.34
N ALA A 82 2.66 -2.98 -32.22
CA ALA A 82 3.86 -2.97 -31.39
C ALA A 82 4.83 -4.08 -31.81
N PHE A 83 6.00 -3.68 -32.33
CA PHE A 83 7.08 -4.58 -32.74
C PHE A 83 8.38 -4.22 -32.00
N VAL A 84 9.21 -5.23 -31.78
CA VAL A 84 10.54 -5.10 -31.20
C VAL A 84 11.54 -5.61 -32.22
N GLN A 85 12.64 -4.89 -32.33
CA GLN A 85 13.78 -5.32 -33.11
C GLN A 85 14.83 -5.90 -32.16
N SER A 86 15.31 -7.11 -32.46
CA SER A 86 16.45 -7.68 -31.73
C SER A 86 17.70 -6.80 -31.95
N PRO A 87 18.61 -6.68 -30.96
CA PRO A 87 19.89 -6.00 -31.17
C PRO A 87 20.58 -6.59 -32.41
N ALA A 88 21.21 -5.75 -33.23
CA ALA A 88 21.87 -6.22 -34.45
C ALA A 88 22.96 -7.24 -34.07
N ASP A 89 22.81 -8.49 -34.50
CA ASP A 89 23.91 -9.44 -34.47
C ASP A 89 25.06 -8.85 -35.28
N GLN A 90 26.30 -9.01 -34.81
CA GLN A 90 27.52 -8.41 -35.39
C GLN A 90 27.89 -8.95 -36.79
N THR A 91 26.93 -9.42 -37.57
CA THR A 91 27.10 -9.85 -38.96
C THR A 91 26.56 -8.76 -39.90
N PRO A 92 27.38 -8.22 -40.83
CA PRO A 92 26.98 -7.11 -41.71
C PRO A 92 25.82 -7.42 -42.68
N ASP A 93 25.38 -8.68 -42.76
CA ASP A 93 24.43 -9.19 -43.76
C ASP A 93 23.09 -9.67 -43.17
N SER A 94 22.84 -9.45 -41.87
CA SER A 94 21.58 -9.86 -41.23
C SER A 94 20.47 -8.82 -41.45
N SER A 95 19.35 -9.25 -42.05
CA SER A 95 18.15 -8.41 -42.15
C SER A 95 17.55 -8.18 -40.75
N PRO A 96 17.05 -6.98 -40.43
CA PRO A 96 16.50 -6.68 -39.12
C PRO A 96 15.33 -7.61 -38.76
N ASP A 97 15.48 -8.38 -37.68
CA ASP A 97 14.46 -9.29 -37.14
C ASP A 97 13.44 -8.50 -36.32
N PHE A 98 12.31 -8.15 -36.95
CA PHE A 98 11.17 -7.54 -36.29
C PHE A 98 10.18 -8.61 -35.85
N ARG A 99 9.90 -8.65 -34.54
CA ARG A 99 8.93 -9.57 -33.95
C ARG A 99 7.89 -8.83 -33.11
N PRO A 100 6.66 -9.34 -32.98
CA PRO A 100 5.63 -8.69 -32.17
C PRO A 100 6.08 -8.54 -30.72
N ALA A 101 5.92 -7.32 -30.17
CA ALA A 101 6.26 -6.98 -28.79
C ALA A 101 5.37 -7.72 -27.77
N PHE A 102 4.15 -8.05 -28.20
CA PHE A 102 3.14 -8.71 -27.37
C PHE A 102 2.48 -9.84 -28.16
N LYS A 103 2.20 -10.97 -27.49
CA LYS A 103 1.60 -12.15 -28.12
C LYS A 103 0.43 -12.66 -27.30
N HIS A 104 -0.67 -13.00 -27.97
CA HIS A 104 -1.81 -13.63 -27.35
C HIS A 104 -1.59 -15.15 -27.27
N VAL A 105 -1.38 -15.69 -26.08
CA VAL A 105 -0.94 -17.08 -25.85
C VAL A 105 -1.92 -17.83 -24.97
N LEU A 106 -2.23 -19.07 -25.35
CA LEU A 106 -3.03 -19.98 -24.52
C LEU A 106 -2.13 -20.67 -23.49
N ARG A 107 -2.33 -20.38 -22.20
CA ARG A 107 -1.67 -21.11 -21.12
C ARG A 107 -2.41 -22.42 -20.86
N LYS A 108 -1.66 -23.53 -20.93
CA LYS A 108 -2.14 -24.88 -20.59
C LYS A 108 -2.52 -24.95 -19.11
N PRO A 109 -3.39 -25.89 -18.69
CA PRO A 109 -3.73 -26.06 -17.30
C PRO A 109 -2.47 -26.39 -16.50
N ILE A 110 -2.35 -25.79 -15.32
CA ILE A 110 -1.23 -26.05 -14.42
C ILE A 110 -1.82 -26.35 -13.05
N VAL A 111 -1.27 -27.35 -12.36
CA VAL A 111 -1.57 -27.60 -10.95
C VAL A 111 -0.61 -26.75 -10.13
N GLU A 112 -1.15 -25.75 -9.44
CA GLU A 112 -0.38 -24.85 -8.58
C GLU A 112 -1.01 -24.89 -7.18
N ASN A 113 -0.22 -25.23 -6.16
CA ASN A 113 -0.67 -25.39 -4.78
C ASN A 113 -1.89 -26.33 -4.63
N GLY A 114 -1.90 -27.44 -5.36
CA GLY A 114 -2.99 -28.42 -5.33
C GLY A 114 -4.29 -27.98 -6.03
N ARG A 115 -4.33 -26.78 -6.61
CA ARG A 115 -5.49 -26.28 -7.38
C ARG A 115 -5.20 -26.29 -8.87
N LEU A 116 -6.11 -26.88 -9.64
CA LEU A 116 -6.04 -26.86 -11.10
C LEU A 116 -6.44 -25.47 -11.61
N LYS A 117 -5.47 -24.69 -12.08
CA LYS A 117 -5.75 -23.49 -12.87
C LYS A 117 -6.19 -23.92 -14.26
N LYS A 118 -7.42 -23.57 -14.64
CA LYS A 118 -7.99 -23.88 -15.95
C LYS A 118 -7.20 -23.21 -17.09
N LYS A 119 -7.37 -23.71 -18.31
CA LYS A 119 -6.88 -23.06 -19.53
C LYS A 119 -7.36 -21.61 -19.55
N HIS A 120 -6.45 -20.69 -19.80
CA HIS A 120 -6.75 -19.27 -19.93
C HIS A 120 -5.80 -18.65 -20.95
N PHE A 121 -6.25 -17.58 -21.59
CA PHE A 121 -5.42 -16.80 -22.47
C PHE A 121 -4.69 -15.70 -21.70
N VAL A 122 -3.47 -15.40 -22.12
CA VAL A 122 -2.65 -14.30 -21.59
C VAL A 122 -2.06 -13.50 -22.73
N ILE A 123 -1.76 -12.24 -22.47
CA ILE A 123 -0.91 -11.43 -23.34
C ILE A 123 0.50 -11.52 -22.76
N GLU A 124 1.40 -12.16 -23.49
CA GLU A 124 2.80 -12.32 -23.12
C GLU A 124 3.63 -11.19 -23.74
N CYS A 125 4.51 -10.61 -22.95
CA CYS A 125 5.41 -9.54 -23.35
C CYS A 125 6.73 -10.15 -23.83
N ASP A 126 7.33 -9.60 -24.90
CA ASP A 126 8.64 -10.01 -25.36
C ASP A 126 9.72 -9.74 -24.29
N PRO A 127 10.71 -10.64 -24.08
CA PRO A 127 11.75 -10.45 -23.07
C PRO A 127 12.50 -9.12 -23.15
N LEU A 128 12.77 -8.61 -24.36
CA LEU A 128 13.47 -7.33 -24.53
C LEU A 128 12.64 -6.14 -24.01
N VAL A 129 11.31 -6.22 -24.12
CA VAL A 129 10.40 -5.21 -23.56
C VAL A 129 10.35 -5.34 -22.04
N HIS A 130 10.35 -6.59 -21.54
CA HIS A 130 10.40 -6.86 -20.10
C HIS A 130 11.68 -6.30 -19.46
N GLU A 131 12.85 -6.56 -20.06
CA GLU A 131 14.15 -6.01 -19.65
C GLU A 131 14.16 -4.48 -19.72
N GLY A 132 13.54 -3.89 -20.75
CA GLY A 132 13.36 -2.44 -20.83
C GLY A 132 12.60 -1.86 -19.63
N PHE A 133 11.52 -2.50 -19.20
CA PHE A 133 10.77 -2.10 -18.00
C PHE A 133 11.54 -2.31 -16.69
N GLU A 134 12.39 -3.33 -16.62
CA GLU A 134 13.25 -3.59 -15.45
C GLU A 134 14.23 -2.44 -15.18
N SER A 135 14.69 -1.75 -16.23
CA SER A 135 15.70 -0.70 -16.11
C SER A 135 15.16 0.66 -15.63
N THR A 136 13.85 0.93 -15.74
CA THR A 136 13.29 2.24 -15.40
C THR A 136 11.78 2.23 -15.19
N ALA A 137 11.33 2.66 -14.01
CA ALA A 137 9.92 2.95 -13.72
C ALA A 137 9.40 4.24 -14.42
N ARG A 138 10.24 4.96 -15.18
CA ARG A 138 9.85 6.22 -15.88
C ARG A 138 8.77 6.00 -16.94
N HIS A 139 8.59 4.75 -17.39
CA HIS A 139 7.58 4.39 -18.39
C HIS A 139 6.20 4.09 -17.78
N VAL A 140 6.09 4.01 -16.44
CA VAL A 140 4.81 3.82 -15.76
C VAL A 140 4.25 5.19 -15.37
N GLU A 141 3.20 5.62 -16.07
CA GLU A 141 2.44 6.78 -15.65
C GLU A 141 1.66 6.43 -14.38
N ILE A 142 2.09 6.96 -13.24
CA ILE A 142 1.34 6.84 -11.99
C ILE A 142 0.12 7.75 -12.13
N PRO A 143 -1.10 7.19 -12.29
CA PRO A 143 -2.24 7.96 -12.76
C PRO A 143 -2.64 9.05 -11.77
N TYR A 144 -2.39 8.86 -10.47
CA TYR A 144 -2.77 9.80 -9.42
C TYR A 144 -1.70 9.92 -8.35
N LEU A 145 -1.14 11.12 -8.21
CA LEU A 145 -0.23 11.52 -7.13
C LEU A 145 -1.01 12.00 -5.89
N PRO A 146 -0.38 12.11 -4.71
CA PRO A 146 -0.97 12.80 -3.56
C PRO A 146 -1.43 14.23 -3.92
N MET A 147 -2.49 14.71 -3.29
CA MET A 147 -3.08 16.01 -3.66
C MET A 147 -2.23 17.16 -3.12
N LEU A 148 -1.87 18.13 -3.96
CA LEU A 148 -1.17 19.35 -3.52
C LEU A 148 -2.07 20.35 -2.77
N VAL A 149 -3.38 20.13 -2.83
CA VAL A 149 -4.40 20.95 -2.16
C VAL A 149 -5.26 20.07 -1.26
N PRO A 150 -5.87 20.63 -0.19
CA PRO A 150 -6.74 19.87 0.70
C PRO A 150 -7.84 19.12 -0.06
N PRO A 151 -8.16 17.86 0.30
CA PRO A 151 -9.22 17.09 -0.32
C PRO A 151 -10.60 17.74 -0.18
N THR A 152 -11.49 17.43 -1.12
CA THR A 152 -12.90 17.80 -1.02
C THR A 152 -13.53 17.08 0.17
N LYS A 153 -14.19 17.84 1.04
CA LYS A 153 -14.92 17.28 2.18
C LYS A 153 -15.99 16.27 1.78
N TRP A 154 -16.10 15.19 2.52
CA TRP A 154 -17.11 14.15 2.29
C TRP A 154 -18.53 14.64 2.61
N LYS A 155 -19.44 14.47 1.64
CA LYS A 155 -20.87 14.86 1.73
C LYS A 155 -21.81 13.74 1.29
N GLY A 156 -21.28 12.59 0.88
CA GLY A 156 -22.04 11.45 0.40
C GLY A 156 -21.15 10.35 -0.17
N TYR A 157 -21.77 9.30 -0.71
CA TYR A 157 -21.05 8.13 -1.21
C TYR A 157 -20.00 8.45 -2.28
N ASP A 158 -20.35 9.28 -3.25
CA ASP A 158 -19.55 9.68 -4.41
C ASP A 158 -19.23 11.19 -4.41
N LYS A 159 -19.23 11.81 -3.22
CA LYS A 159 -19.04 13.26 -3.04
C LYS A 159 -18.01 13.54 -1.96
N GLY A 160 -16.75 13.66 -2.34
CA GLY A 160 -15.62 13.93 -1.44
C GLY A 160 -14.32 13.39 -2.04
N GLY A 161 -13.20 13.53 -1.34
CA GLY A 161 -11.90 13.05 -1.80
C GLY A 161 -11.27 13.95 -2.86
N HIS A 162 -11.03 13.43 -4.07
CA HIS A 162 -10.38 14.20 -5.13
C HIS A 162 -11.27 15.32 -5.69
N LEU A 163 -10.65 16.30 -6.37
CA LEU A 163 -11.37 17.41 -7.00
C LEU A 163 -12.08 16.99 -8.30
N PHE A 164 -11.38 16.23 -9.14
CA PHE A 164 -11.84 15.87 -10.49
C PHE A 164 -12.02 14.37 -10.69
N LEU A 165 -11.33 13.56 -9.90
CA LEU A 165 -11.39 12.11 -10.01
C LEU A 165 -12.61 11.58 -9.24
N PRO A 166 -13.29 10.56 -9.77
CA PRO A 166 -14.31 9.85 -9.01
C PRO A 166 -13.73 9.28 -7.72
N SER A 167 -14.35 9.66 -6.61
CA SER A 167 -13.96 9.24 -5.27
C SER A 167 -15.17 8.67 -4.56
N TYR A 168 -15.00 7.48 -3.98
CA TYR A 168 -16.06 6.78 -3.26
C TYR A 168 -15.67 6.59 -1.80
N VAL A 169 -16.61 6.87 -0.89
CA VAL A 169 -16.36 6.84 0.55
C VAL A 169 -16.03 5.42 1.04
N MET A 170 -16.54 4.39 0.36
CA MET A 170 -16.35 2.98 0.71
C MET A 170 -15.97 2.16 -0.51
N ARG A 171 -14.93 1.33 -0.35
CA ARG A 171 -14.46 0.34 -1.33
C ARG A 171 -15.41 -0.86 -1.32
N THR A 172 -16.22 -1.00 -2.37
CA THR A 172 -17.21 -2.08 -2.48
C THR A 172 -16.77 -3.25 -3.36
N HIS A 173 -15.64 -3.13 -4.06
CA HIS A 173 -15.11 -4.15 -4.98
C HIS A 173 -16.16 -4.70 -5.97
N GLY A 174 -17.09 -3.85 -6.41
CA GLY A 174 -18.16 -4.23 -7.35
C GLY A 174 -19.39 -4.89 -6.71
N VAL A 175 -19.42 -5.09 -5.39
CA VAL A 175 -20.59 -5.63 -4.69
C VAL A 175 -21.71 -4.58 -4.66
N LYS A 176 -22.82 -4.89 -5.34
CA LYS A 176 -23.95 -3.96 -5.51
C LYS A 176 -24.64 -3.66 -4.18
N ASP A 177 -24.94 -4.69 -3.38
CA ASP A 177 -25.65 -4.54 -2.11
C ASP A 177 -24.91 -3.62 -1.13
N GLN A 178 -23.58 -3.72 -1.07
CA GLN A 178 -22.75 -2.81 -0.27
C GLN A 178 -22.84 -1.37 -0.76
N LYS A 179 -22.82 -1.15 -2.08
CA LYS A 179 -22.97 0.17 -2.71
C LYS A 179 -24.35 0.76 -2.44
N GLU A 180 -25.40 -0.06 -2.51
CA GLU A 180 -26.77 0.37 -2.24
C GLU A 180 -26.99 0.67 -0.76
N ALA A 181 -26.47 -0.16 0.13
CA ALA A 181 -26.57 0.02 1.57
C ALA A 181 -25.97 1.37 2.01
N ILE A 182 -24.73 1.69 1.61
CA ILE A 182 -24.11 2.97 2.00
C ILE A 182 -24.80 4.18 1.35
N LYS A 183 -25.39 4.01 0.16
CA LYS A 183 -26.15 5.08 -0.52
C LYS A 183 -27.50 5.35 0.13
N SER A 184 -28.14 4.33 0.71
CA SER A 184 -29.46 4.43 1.33
C SER A 184 -29.42 5.00 2.75
N VAL A 185 -28.28 4.89 3.45
CA VAL A 185 -28.13 5.44 4.80
C VAL A 185 -28.32 6.97 4.80
N PRO A 186 -29.16 7.52 5.71
CA PRO A 186 -29.31 8.97 5.85
C PRO A 186 -27.97 9.66 6.16
N ARG A 187 -27.63 10.70 5.39
CA ARG A 187 -26.35 11.44 5.54
C ARG A 187 -26.07 11.91 6.97
N LYS A 188 -27.12 12.23 7.75
CA LYS A 188 -26.98 12.64 9.15
C LYS A 188 -26.31 11.56 10.02
N GLN A 189 -26.55 10.27 9.74
CA GLN A 189 -25.94 9.16 10.47
C GLN A 189 -24.45 8.98 10.11
N LEU A 190 -24.08 9.29 8.86
CA LEU A 190 -22.69 9.21 8.38
C LEU A 190 -21.85 10.46 8.71
N ARG A 191 -22.43 11.47 9.35
CA ARG A 191 -21.74 12.76 9.59
C ARG A 191 -20.39 12.58 10.30
N LYS A 192 -20.35 11.81 11.39
CA LYS A 192 -19.11 11.56 12.14
C LYS A 192 -18.06 10.80 11.31
N VAL A 193 -18.51 9.90 10.44
CA VAL A 193 -17.65 9.15 9.53
C VAL A 193 -17.01 10.10 8.52
N PHE A 194 -17.80 10.99 7.92
CA PHE A 194 -17.29 12.02 7.00
C PHE A 194 -16.32 12.98 7.70
N GLU A 195 -16.66 13.46 8.90
CA GLU A 195 -15.80 14.34 9.70
C GLU A 195 -14.45 13.65 10.02
N ALA A 196 -14.46 12.37 10.40
CA ALA A 196 -13.24 11.62 10.64
C ALA A 196 -12.36 11.48 9.38
N LEU A 197 -12.97 11.13 8.24
CA LEU A 197 -12.26 11.06 6.96
C LEU A 197 -11.70 12.41 6.51
N ASP A 198 -12.45 13.49 6.76
CA ASP A 198 -12.03 14.85 6.44
C ASP A 198 -10.86 15.30 7.32
N ILE A 199 -10.83 14.90 8.60
CA ILE A 199 -9.70 15.15 9.49
C ILE A 199 -8.46 14.41 9.00
N LEU A 200 -8.59 13.10 8.73
CA LEU A 200 -7.48 12.27 8.22
C LEU A 200 -6.96 12.81 6.87
N GLY A 201 -7.85 13.21 5.97
CA GLY A 201 -7.49 13.76 4.68
C GLY A 201 -6.98 15.19 4.72
N GLY A 202 -7.34 15.95 5.76
CA GLY A 202 -6.90 17.33 5.97
C GLY A 202 -5.50 17.47 6.56
N THR A 203 -4.88 16.37 7.01
CA THR A 203 -3.50 16.37 7.50
C THR A 203 -2.52 16.56 6.35
N LYS A 204 -1.70 17.61 6.42
CA LYS A 204 -0.66 17.92 5.42
C LYS A 204 0.63 17.16 5.75
N TRP A 205 1.12 16.41 4.78
CA TRP A 205 2.36 15.64 4.81
C TRP A 205 3.43 16.27 3.92
N ARG A 206 4.70 15.98 4.16
CA ARG A 206 5.80 16.27 3.24
C ARG A 206 6.81 15.13 3.21
N VAL A 207 7.71 15.15 2.24
CA VAL A 207 8.84 14.22 2.19
C VAL A 207 9.91 14.67 3.20
N ASN A 208 10.34 13.77 4.08
CA ASN A 208 11.55 13.96 4.88
C ASN A 208 12.75 13.83 3.93
N ARG A 209 13.28 14.98 3.51
CA ARG A 209 14.33 15.05 2.48
C ARG A 209 15.62 14.34 2.92
N ARG A 210 15.99 14.43 4.20
CA ARG A 210 17.22 13.81 4.71
C ARG A 210 17.15 12.28 4.63
N VAL A 211 16.05 11.69 5.10
CA VAL A 211 15.85 10.24 5.03
C VAL A 211 15.70 9.79 3.58
N HIS A 212 14.98 10.55 2.75
CA HIS A 212 14.85 10.27 1.32
C HIS A 212 16.22 10.25 0.60
N ASP A 213 17.11 11.19 0.89
CA ASP A 213 18.44 11.25 0.26
C ASP A 213 19.32 10.04 0.68
N VAL A 214 19.19 9.59 1.94
CA VAL A 214 19.84 8.36 2.42
C VAL A 214 19.31 7.13 1.67
N VAL A 215 17.99 7.01 1.55
CA VAL A 215 17.36 5.91 0.80
C VAL A 215 17.83 5.91 -0.65
N GLU A 216 17.83 7.05 -1.33
CA GLU A 216 18.32 7.17 -2.72
C GLU A 216 19.80 6.75 -2.83
N THR A 217 20.61 7.13 -1.85
CA THR A 217 22.03 6.74 -1.82
C THR A 217 22.17 5.22 -1.69
N ILE A 218 21.52 4.59 -0.73
CA ILE A 218 21.53 3.13 -0.53
C ILE A 218 21.01 2.42 -1.78
N TRP A 219 19.91 2.92 -2.34
CA TRP A 219 19.29 2.38 -3.54
C TRP A 219 20.22 2.49 -4.75
N SER A 220 20.92 3.61 -4.92
CA SER A 220 21.90 3.80 -6.00
C SER A 220 23.11 2.85 -5.88
N ARG A 221 23.49 2.48 -4.64
CA ARG A 221 24.60 1.56 -4.33
C ARG A 221 24.22 0.07 -4.43
N GLY A 222 22.96 -0.28 -4.71
CA GLY A 222 22.53 -1.66 -4.93
C GLY A 222 21.38 -2.15 -4.06
N GLY A 223 20.94 -1.38 -3.06
CA GLY A 223 19.91 -1.83 -2.11
C GLY A 223 20.43 -2.88 -1.12
N GLY A 224 19.56 -3.76 -0.64
CA GLY A 224 19.93 -4.88 0.25
C GLY A 224 20.22 -4.50 1.70
N ILE A 225 20.03 -3.24 2.09
CA ILE A 225 20.35 -2.69 3.42
C ILE A 225 19.09 -2.11 4.04
N ALA A 226 18.96 -2.19 5.38
CA ALA A 226 17.87 -1.57 6.14
C ALA A 226 16.46 -2.00 5.66
N GLY A 227 16.32 -3.27 5.23
CA GLY A 227 15.07 -3.80 4.72
C GLY A 227 14.73 -3.39 3.27
N LEU A 228 15.60 -2.66 2.57
CA LEU A 228 15.47 -2.47 1.12
C LEU A 228 15.85 -3.75 0.38
N VAL A 229 15.07 -4.06 -0.66
CA VAL A 229 15.34 -5.18 -1.57
C VAL A 229 16.69 -5.00 -2.29
N ASP A 230 17.37 -6.10 -2.57
CA ASP A 230 18.60 -6.12 -3.37
C ASP A 230 18.28 -5.90 -4.87
N LYS A 231 19.07 -5.08 -5.56
CA LYS A 231 18.94 -4.85 -7.01
C LYS A 231 19.36 -6.05 -7.86
N GLY A 232 20.31 -6.82 -7.37
CA GLY A 232 20.82 -8.04 -7.98
C GLY A 232 19.82 -9.19 -7.94
N ASN A 233 20.02 -10.13 -8.86
CA ASN A 233 19.36 -11.43 -8.82
C ASN A 233 20.25 -12.42 -8.07
N ILE A 234 19.62 -13.37 -7.38
CA ILE A 234 20.31 -14.54 -6.83
C ILE A 234 20.82 -15.37 -8.03
N PRO A 235 22.13 -15.72 -8.07
CA PRO A 235 22.69 -16.51 -9.15
C PRO A 235 22.00 -17.87 -9.23
N LEU A 236 21.77 -18.36 -10.45
CA LEU A 236 21.18 -19.68 -10.64
C LEU A 236 22.19 -20.75 -10.20
N PRO A 237 21.74 -21.82 -9.52
CA PRO A 237 22.59 -22.95 -9.19
C PRO A 237 23.24 -23.55 -10.44
N GLU A 238 24.55 -23.78 -10.40
CA GLU A 238 25.28 -24.44 -11.48
C GLU A 238 24.78 -25.86 -11.68
N GLN A 239 24.73 -26.29 -12.94
CA GLN A 239 24.33 -27.65 -13.26
C GLN A 239 25.42 -28.61 -12.78
N PRO A 240 25.09 -29.64 -11.99
CA PRO A 240 26.09 -30.59 -11.52
C PRO A 240 26.59 -31.44 -12.70
N GLU A 241 27.90 -31.71 -12.72
CA GLU A 241 28.55 -32.63 -13.67
C GLU A 241 28.33 -34.09 -13.23
N THR A 242 27.07 -34.51 -13.21
CA THR A 242 26.63 -35.83 -12.74
C THR A 242 25.53 -36.37 -13.65
N GLU A 243 25.50 -37.69 -13.84
CA GLU A 243 24.39 -38.37 -14.50
C GLU A 243 23.34 -38.87 -13.50
N ASP A 244 23.58 -38.70 -12.18
CA ASP A 244 22.65 -39.15 -11.14
C ASP A 244 21.30 -38.42 -11.26
N PRO A 245 20.20 -39.16 -11.55
CA PRO A 245 18.88 -38.57 -11.66
C PRO A 245 18.43 -37.80 -10.41
N ASP A 246 18.83 -38.23 -9.21
CA ASP A 246 18.42 -37.58 -7.96
C ASP A 246 19.14 -36.24 -7.75
N GLU A 247 20.43 -36.17 -8.07
CA GLU A 247 21.19 -34.91 -8.03
C GLU A 247 20.70 -33.92 -9.10
N ILE A 248 20.44 -34.40 -10.33
CA ILE A 248 19.84 -33.59 -11.39
C ILE A 248 18.46 -33.07 -10.96
N GLN A 249 17.66 -33.89 -10.29
CA GLN A 249 16.33 -33.49 -9.82
C GLN A 249 16.42 -32.45 -8.68
N LYS A 250 17.31 -32.64 -7.71
CA LYS A 250 17.59 -31.65 -6.66
C LYS A 250 18.05 -30.33 -7.26
N TRP A 251 18.94 -30.35 -8.25
CA TRP A 251 19.37 -29.16 -8.98
C TRP A 251 18.18 -28.47 -9.68
N LYS A 252 17.34 -29.20 -10.41
CA LYS A 252 16.13 -28.65 -11.06
C LYS A 252 15.20 -27.96 -10.06
N TRP A 253 15.01 -28.55 -8.87
CA TRP A 253 14.24 -27.94 -7.79
C TRP A 253 14.88 -26.68 -7.25
N SER A 254 16.20 -26.69 -7.06
CA SER A 254 16.97 -25.52 -6.63
C SER A 254 16.84 -24.38 -7.65
N VAL A 255 17.04 -24.64 -8.94
CA VAL A 255 16.84 -23.67 -10.03
C VAL A 255 15.42 -23.12 -10.03
N LYS A 256 14.39 -23.96 -9.85
CA LYS A 256 13.00 -23.52 -9.79
C LYS A 256 12.74 -22.61 -8.58
N LYS A 257 13.32 -22.94 -7.41
CA LYS A 257 13.24 -22.14 -6.18
C LYS A 257 13.92 -20.79 -6.38
N THR A 258 15.14 -20.75 -6.92
CA THR A 258 15.88 -19.51 -7.20
C THR A 258 15.16 -18.64 -8.22
N LYS A 259 14.64 -19.22 -9.31
CA LYS A 259 13.82 -18.48 -10.28
C LYS A 259 12.56 -17.88 -9.66
N LYS A 260 11.94 -18.57 -8.68
CA LYS A 260 10.79 -18.04 -7.95
C LYS A 260 11.20 -16.87 -7.06
N ALA A 261 12.27 -17.02 -6.28
CA ALA A 261 12.80 -15.96 -5.44
C ALA A 261 13.17 -14.70 -6.25
N ASN A 262 13.84 -14.85 -7.39
CA ASN A 262 14.18 -13.70 -8.26
C ASN A 262 12.95 -12.98 -8.82
N ARG A 263 11.83 -13.69 -9.08
CA ARG A 263 10.56 -13.04 -9.48
C ARG A 263 9.93 -12.27 -8.33
N GLU A 264 10.00 -12.79 -7.12
CA GLU A 264 9.50 -12.11 -5.90
C GLU A 264 10.33 -10.86 -5.62
N LEU A 265 11.66 -10.96 -5.65
CA LEU A 265 12.58 -9.81 -5.54
C LEU A 265 12.32 -8.76 -6.62
N HIS A 266 12.09 -9.18 -7.86
CA HIS A 266 11.75 -8.25 -8.94
C HIS A 266 10.46 -7.47 -8.64
N ALA A 267 9.41 -8.13 -8.14
CA ALA A 267 8.17 -7.44 -7.77
C ALA A 267 8.40 -6.41 -6.64
N GLU A 268 9.20 -6.75 -5.63
CA GLU A 268 9.58 -5.84 -4.54
C GLU A 268 10.41 -4.64 -5.04
N ARG A 269 11.32 -4.85 -6.00
CA ARG A 269 12.07 -3.76 -6.65
C ARG A 269 11.16 -2.80 -7.39
N CYS A 270 10.19 -3.32 -8.14
CA CYS A 270 9.19 -2.49 -8.81
C CYS A 270 8.35 -1.69 -7.82
N ASP A 271 7.90 -2.30 -6.72
CA ASP A 271 7.16 -1.60 -5.66
C ASP A 271 8.00 -0.47 -5.02
N THR A 272 9.28 -0.75 -4.75
CA THR A 272 10.24 0.24 -4.23
C THR A 272 10.43 1.40 -5.20
N GLU A 273 10.65 1.14 -6.48
CA GLU A 273 10.79 2.19 -7.50
C GLU A 273 9.52 3.03 -7.67
N LEU A 274 8.33 2.43 -7.55
CA LEU A 274 7.07 3.19 -7.59
C LEU A 274 6.96 4.14 -6.39
N LYS A 275 7.31 3.67 -5.18
CA LYS A 275 7.35 4.49 -3.96
C LYS A 275 8.34 5.65 -4.09
N LEU A 276 9.57 5.36 -4.54
CA LEU A 276 10.61 6.38 -4.75
C LEU A 276 10.24 7.32 -5.88
N SER A 277 9.62 6.85 -6.96
CA SER A 277 9.15 7.73 -8.03
C SER A 277 8.11 8.74 -7.54
N VAL A 278 7.23 8.36 -6.62
CA VAL A 278 6.30 9.31 -5.99
C VAL A 278 7.08 10.26 -5.08
N ALA A 279 7.96 9.75 -4.22
CA ALA A 279 8.74 10.57 -3.29
C ALA A 279 9.58 11.63 -4.03
N ARG A 280 10.30 11.25 -5.11
CA ARG A 280 11.06 12.14 -6.00
C ARG A 280 10.19 13.26 -6.57
N LYS A 281 8.98 12.94 -7.04
CA LYS A 281 8.04 13.94 -7.59
C LYS A 281 7.50 14.89 -6.53
N MET A 282 7.31 14.42 -5.30
CA MET A 282 6.74 15.21 -4.20
C MET A 282 7.80 15.90 -3.33
N ARG A 283 9.10 15.66 -3.58
CA ARG A 283 10.22 16.10 -2.71
C ARG A 283 10.30 17.62 -2.55
N GLU A 284 10.08 18.35 -3.63
CA GLU A 284 10.19 19.82 -3.65
C GLU A 284 8.90 20.54 -3.25
N GLU A 285 7.80 19.81 -3.12
CA GLU A 285 6.52 20.40 -2.73
C GLU A 285 6.52 20.79 -1.25
N ASP A 286 5.90 21.92 -0.90
CA ASP A 286 5.74 22.38 0.50
C ASP A 286 4.87 21.44 1.34
N GLY A 287 4.17 20.53 0.68
CA GLY A 287 3.44 19.43 1.29
C GLY A 287 2.17 19.08 0.53
N PHE A 288 1.60 17.93 0.85
CA PHE A 288 0.53 17.28 0.13
C PHE A 288 -0.41 16.53 1.07
N TYR A 289 -1.52 16.05 0.53
CA TYR A 289 -2.63 15.46 1.27
C TYR A 289 -3.03 14.11 0.69
N TYR A 290 -3.52 13.25 1.57
CA TYR A 290 -4.05 11.94 1.21
C TYR A 290 -5.56 11.91 1.44
N PRO A 291 -6.41 11.99 0.40
CA PRO A 291 -7.82 11.68 0.59
C PRO A 291 -7.96 10.25 1.14
N HIS A 292 -8.83 10.06 2.12
CA HIS A 292 -9.09 8.75 2.73
C HIS A 292 -10.46 8.22 2.32
N ASN A 293 -10.55 6.89 2.20
CA ASN A 293 -11.81 6.16 2.06
C ASN A 293 -11.83 4.96 3.02
N LEU A 294 -12.92 4.20 3.01
CA LEU A 294 -13.16 3.08 3.92
C LEU A 294 -13.15 1.72 3.20
N ASP A 295 -12.78 0.66 3.90
CA ASP A 295 -13.24 -0.69 3.55
C ASP A 295 -14.67 -0.95 4.03
N PHE A 296 -15.23 -2.11 3.70
CA PHE A 296 -16.60 -2.49 4.09
C PHE A 296 -16.79 -2.61 5.61
N ARG A 297 -15.71 -2.70 6.40
CA ARG A 297 -15.73 -2.75 7.87
C ARG A 297 -15.64 -1.37 8.51
N GLY A 298 -15.39 -0.34 7.72
CA GLY A 298 -15.23 1.04 8.19
C GLY A 298 -13.79 1.42 8.59
N ARG A 299 -12.78 0.63 8.21
CA ARG A 299 -11.37 1.02 8.40
C ARG A 299 -10.95 2.03 7.35
N ALA A 300 -10.27 3.09 7.75
CA ALA A 300 -9.81 4.16 6.86
C ALA A 300 -8.49 3.83 6.18
N TYR A 301 -8.38 4.20 4.91
CA TYR A 301 -7.20 4.00 4.08
C TYR A 301 -6.95 5.22 3.19
N PRO A 302 -5.69 5.69 3.07
CA PRO A 302 -5.31 6.59 2.00
C PRO A 302 -5.73 6.03 0.64
N MET A 303 -6.20 6.90 -0.25
CA MET A 303 -6.58 6.50 -1.60
C MET A 303 -5.38 6.34 -2.54
N HIS A 304 -4.24 6.98 -2.24
CA HIS A 304 -3.02 6.81 -3.02
C HIS A 304 -2.34 5.47 -2.68
N PRO A 305 -2.04 4.60 -3.67
CA PRO A 305 -1.67 3.22 -3.41
C PRO A 305 -0.17 2.98 -3.15
N HIS A 306 0.73 3.85 -3.62
CA HIS A 306 2.17 3.57 -3.60
C HIS A 306 2.86 4.16 -2.36
N LEU A 307 2.97 5.48 -2.27
CA LEU A 307 3.58 6.15 -1.12
C LEU A 307 2.52 6.67 -0.16
N SER A 308 2.39 6.08 1.02
CA SER A 308 1.48 6.58 2.07
C SER A 308 1.99 6.20 3.46
N HIS A 309 1.52 6.91 4.49
CA HIS A 309 1.89 6.64 5.88
C HIS A 309 1.37 5.29 6.42
N LEU A 310 0.47 4.59 5.69
CA LEU A 310 0.09 3.21 5.98
C LEU A 310 1.04 2.16 5.37
N GLY A 311 2.00 2.58 4.55
CA GLY A 311 2.94 1.70 3.86
C GLY A 311 4.00 1.07 4.77
N SER A 312 5.05 0.55 4.13
CA SER A 312 6.21 -0.08 4.78
C SER A 312 7.05 0.95 5.57
N ASP A 313 8.04 0.47 6.34
CA ASP A 313 8.99 1.32 7.06
C ASP A 313 9.59 2.41 6.17
N LEU A 314 10.05 2.05 4.95
CA LEU A 314 10.45 3.02 3.93
C LEU A 314 9.45 4.17 3.75
N CYS A 315 8.16 3.86 3.55
CA CYS A 315 7.14 4.89 3.34
C CYS A 315 6.96 5.77 4.57
N ARG A 316 7.04 5.21 5.78
CA ARG A 316 6.86 5.95 7.03
C ARG A 316 8.08 6.80 7.37
N GLY A 317 9.28 6.29 7.14
CA GLY A 317 10.53 7.03 7.38
C GLY A 317 10.70 8.23 6.45
N VAL A 318 10.26 8.12 5.18
CA VAL A 318 10.35 9.24 4.22
C VAL A 318 9.20 10.25 4.33
N LEU A 319 8.20 10.01 5.19
CA LEU A 319 7.04 10.90 5.35
C LEU A 319 7.02 11.53 6.74
N GLU A 320 6.79 12.84 6.78
CA GLU A 320 6.64 13.58 8.03
C GLU A 320 5.51 14.62 7.90
N TYR A 321 5.08 15.20 9.02
CA TYR A 321 4.07 16.26 8.98
C TYR A 321 4.66 17.52 8.34
N ALA A 322 3.92 18.13 7.42
CA ALA A 322 4.36 19.39 6.83
C ALA A 322 4.35 20.53 7.87
N GLU A 323 3.39 20.51 8.78
CA GLU A 323 3.31 21.44 9.91
C GLU A 323 4.03 20.86 11.13
N GLY A 324 5.13 21.50 11.53
CA GLY A 324 5.89 21.12 12.71
C GLY A 324 5.33 21.73 13.99
N ARG A 325 5.67 21.14 15.14
CA ARG A 325 5.30 21.66 16.46
C ARG A 325 6.50 21.71 17.41
N PRO A 326 6.59 22.71 18.30
CA PRO A 326 7.62 22.74 19.31
C PRO A 326 7.47 21.53 20.25
N LEU A 327 8.57 20.85 20.54
CA LEU A 327 8.56 19.64 21.37
C LEU A 327 8.02 19.90 22.78
N GLY A 328 8.42 20.98 23.43
CA GLY A 328 8.18 21.19 24.84
C GLY A 328 8.80 20.07 25.72
N LYS A 329 8.49 20.09 27.01
CA LYS A 329 9.03 19.12 27.99
C LYS A 329 8.61 17.68 27.71
N SER A 330 7.33 17.50 27.39
CA SER A 330 6.79 16.18 27.08
C SER A 330 7.23 15.67 25.72
N GLY A 331 7.30 16.52 24.69
CA GLY A 331 7.63 16.09 23.33
C GLY A 331 9.06 15.55 23.22
N LEU A 332 10.05 16.18 23.88
CA LEU A 332 11.42 15.65 23.86
C LEU A 332 11.49 14.26 24.50
N ARG A 333 10.79 14.07 25.63
CA ARG A 333 10.67 12.76 26.28
C ARG A 333 10.01 11.72 25.36
N TRP A 334 8.91 12.10 24.69
CA TRP A 334 8.18 11.21 23.78
C TRP A 334 8.96 10.90 22.50
N LEU A 335 9.79 11.82 22.02
CA LEU A 335 10.70 11.59 20.89
C LEU A 335 11.75 10.52 21.22
N LYS A 336 12.35 10.58 22.43
CA LYS A 336 13.25 9.53 22.92
C LYS A 336 12.54 8.18 23.04
N ILE A 337 11.36 8.16 23.66
CA ILE A 337 10.55 6.92 23.77
C ILE A 337 10.20 6.37 22.38
N HIS A 338 9.87 7.24 21.42
CA HIS A 338 9.58 6.85 20.05
C HIS A 338 10.79 6.20 19.37
N LEU A 339 11.97 6.81 19.49
CA LEU A 339 13.22 6.25 18.96
C LEU A 339 13.46 4.84 19.53
N ALA A 340 13.37 4.66 20.85
CA ALA A 340 13.49 3.36 21.50
C ALA A 340 12.45 2.34 20.98
N ASN A 341 11.20 2.77 20.78
CA ASN A 341 10.15 1.90 20.23
C ASN A 341 10.40 1.51 18.76
N LYS A 342 11.01 2.40 17.95
CA LYS A 342 11.36 2.11 16.55
C LYS A 342 12.62 1.25 16.43
N TYR A 343 13.53 1.36 17.41
CA TYR A 343 14.68 0.47 17.49
C TYR A 343 14.24 -1.00 17.66
N GLY A 344 13.24 -1.25 18.51
CA GLY A 344 12.66 -2.60 18.67
C GLY A 344 13.61 -3.56 19.41
N GLY A 345 13.54 -4.85 19.11
CA GLY A 345 14.45 -5.86 19.68
C GLY A 345 14.19 -6.15 21.16
N GLY A 346 12.96 -5.93 21.64
CA GLY A 346 12.56 -6.04 23.04
C GLY A 346 12.71 -4.73 23.83
N ILE A 347 13.35 -3.71 23.28
CA ILE A 347 13.46 -2.37 23.89
C ILE A 347 12.08 -1.71 24.00
N GLU A 348 11.20 -1.93 23.02
CA GLU A 348 9.82 -1.46 23.00
C GLU A 348 8.96 -2.04 24.12
N LYS A 349 9.39 -3.15 24.75
CA LYS A 349 8.72 -3.80 25.88
C LYS A 349 9.18 -3.29 27.24
N LEU A 350 10.24 -2.47 27.28
CA LEU A 350 10.75 -1.92 28.52
C LEU A 350 9.82 -0.84 29.11
N SER A 351 10.07 -0.48 30.37
CA SER A 351 9.43 0.68 30.99
C SER A 351 9.81 1.97 30.26
N HIS A 352 9.00 3.03 30.41
CA HIS A 352 9.36 4.32 29.82
C HIS A 352 10.71 4.86 30.31
N GLU A 353 11.05 4.71 31.59
CA GLU A 353 12.34 5.18 32.11
C GLU A 353 13.51 4.37 31.53
N SER A 354 13.38 3.05 31.43
CA SER A 354 14.39 2.19 30.81
C SER A 354 14.61 2.53 29.33
N LYS A 355 13.54 2.88 28.60
CA LYS A 355 13.65 3.37 27.21
C LYS A 355 14.41 4.69 27.13
N LEU A 356 14.20 5.59 28.09
CA LEU A 356 14.95 6.85 28.14
C LEU A 356 16.43 6.57 28.39
N THR A 357 16.77 5.73 29.38
CA THR A 357 18.15 5.32 29.67
C THR A 357 18.82 4.72 28.43
N PHE A 358 18.14 3.80 27.73
CA PHE A 358 18.64 3.23 26.48
C PHE A 358 19.03 4.32 25.46
N VAL A 359 18.19 5.35 25.30
CA VAL A 359 18.48 6.45 24.38
C VAL A 359 19.63 7.33 24.87
N GLU A 360 19.72 7.62 26.17
CA GLU A 360 20.85 8.38 26.72
C GLU A 360 22.18 7.65 26.52
N ASP A 361 22.20 6.33 26.73
CA ASP A 361 23.39 5.48 26.61
C ASP A 361 23.89 5.39 25.16
N HIS A 362 22.99 5.53 24.18
CA HIS A 362 23.29 5.46 22.75
C HIS A 362 23.32 6.83 22.06
N LEU A 363 23.39 7.94 22.81
CA LEU A 363 23.50 9.27 22.21
C LEU A 363 24.65 9.38 21.19
N PRO A 364 25.87 8.83 21.42
CA PRO A 364 26.93 8.87 20.42
C PRO A 364 26.52 8.21 19.09
N ASP A 365 25.88 7.04 19.15
CA ASP A 365 25.42 6.31 17.96
C ASP A 365 24.29 7.05 17.23
N ILE A 366 23.42 7.73 17.99
CA ILE A 366 22.33 8.55 17.46
C ILE A 366 22.89 9.77 16.71
N PHE A 367 23.86 10.47 17.30
CA PHE A 367 24.52 11.61 16.65
C PHE A 367 25.28 11.16 15.39
N ASP A 368 26.01 10.05 15.45
CA ASP A 368 26.69 9.50 14.27
C ASP A 368 25.68 9.09 13.18
N SER A 369 24.60 8.40 13.54
CA SER A 369 23.55 8.01 12.59
C SER A 369 22.88 9.22 11.93
N ALA A 370 22.71 10.34 12.65
CA ALA A 370 22.13 11.56 12.11
C ALA A 370 23.10 12.32 11.19
N ALA A 371 24.39 12.34 11.52
CA ALA A 371 25.42 13.09 10.79
C ALA A 371 25.98 12.32 9.58
N ASN A 372 26.27 11.03 9.74
CA ASN A 372 26.90 10.15 8.76
C ASN A 372 26.05 8.88 8.52
N PRO A 373 24.81 9.00 8.04
CA PRO A 373 23.84 7.91 8.00
C PRO A 373 24.23 6.71 7.11
N VAL A 374 25.15 6.89 6.15
CA VAL A 374 25.54 5.85 5.18
C VAL A 374 26.99 5.40 5.37
N ASP A 375 27.89 6.30 5.73
CA ASP A 375 29.33 6.03 5.78
C ASP A 375 29.89 6.03 7.22
N GLY A 376 29.04 6.21 8.24
CA GLY A 376 29.38 6.10 9.66
C GLY A 376 29.20 4.69 10.22
N ASN A 377 28.95 4.58 11.53
CA ASN A 377 28.72 3.31 12.24
C ASN A 377 27.38 2.65 11.85
N CYS A 378 26.46 3.44 11.30
CA CYS A 378 25.16 2.98 10.78
C CYS A 378 24.33 2.17 11.79
N TRP A 379 24.39 2.54 13.07
CA TRP A 379 23.70 1.86 14.18
C TRP A 379 22.19 1.66 13.92
N TRP A 380 21.55 2.67 13.31
CA TRP A 380 20.13 2.66 12.95
C TRP A 380 19.68 1.49 12.04
N ILE A 381 20.60 0.85 11.29
CA ILE A 381 20.27 -0.28 10.42
C ILE A 381 19.84 -1.52 11.23
N ASN A 382 20.31 -1.63 12.47
CA ASN A 382 20.00 -2.76 13.35
C ASN A 382 18.61 -2.67 14.00
N ALA A 383 17.89 -1.57 13.79
CA ALA A 383 16.54 -1.40 14.28
C ALA A 383 15.53 -2.30 13.54
N GLU A 384 14.41 -2.63 14.19
CA GLU A 384 13.29 -3.32 13.53
C GLU A 384 12.62 -2.46 12.45
N ASP A 385 12.56 -1.14 12.66
CA ASP A 385 12.08 -0.13 11.71
C ASP A 385 13.20 0.88 11.37
N PRO A 386 14.19 0.51 10.53
CA PRO A 386 15.40 1.31 10.30
C PRO A 386 15.16 2.75 9.87
N PHE A 387 14.32 3.00 8.86
CA PHE A 387 14.14 4.35 8.33
C PHE A 387 13.35 5.26 9.28
N GLN A 388 12.38 4.72 10.02
CA GLN A 388 11.73 5.46 11.11
C GLN A 388 12.71 5.74 12.26
N CYS A 389 13.58 4.78 12.61
CA CYS A 389 14.62 4.97 13.63
C CYS A 389 15.61 6.07 13.21
N LEU A 390 16.06 6.06 11.95
CA LEU A 390 16.93 7.10 11.39
C LEU A 390 16.26 8.48 11.41
N ALA A 391 14.99 8.56 11.01
CA ALA A 391 14.21 9.80 11.08
C ALA A 391 14.17 10.35 12.51
N ALA A 392 13.97 9.48 13.50
CA ALA A 392 13.99 9.84 14.92
C ALA A 392 15.37 10.26 15.42
N CYS A 393 16.45 9.60 14.96
CA CYS A 393 17.83 10.01 15.27
C CYS A 393 18.10 11.42 14.76
N MET A 394 17.76 11.68 13.49
CA MET A 394 17.93 13.00 12.88
C MET A 394 17.14 14.11 13.59
N ASP A 395 15.89 13.84 13.96
CA ASP A 395 15.03 14.80 14.66
C ASP A 395 15.52 15.06 16.10
N LEU A 396 15.95 14.00 16.81
CA LEU A 396 16.48 14.10 18.17
C LEU A 396 17.82 14.85 18.22
N SER A 397 18.76 14.54 17.31
CA SER A 397 20.04 15.24 17.22
C SER A 397 19.84 16.73 16.95
N ASN A 398 18.98 17.07 15.98
CA ASN A 398 18.63 18.47 15.70
C ASN A 398 18.06 19.18 16.93
N ALA A 399 17.20 18.50 17.71
CA ALA A 399 16.65 19.08 18.92
C ALA A 399 17.72 19.30 19.99
N LEU A 400 18.58 18.32 20.25
CA LEU A 400 19.62 18.38 21.28
C LEU A 400 20.74 19.38 20.95
N GLU A 401 21.07 19.57 19.68
CA GLU A 401 22.05 20.56 19.21
C GLU A 401 21.50 21.99 19.15
N SER A 402 20.17 22.15 19.20
CA SER A 402 19.55 23.47 19.21
C SER A 402 19.82 24.23 20.51
N SER A 403 19.76 25.57 20.45
CA SER A 403 19.91 26.42 21.64
C SER A 403 18.85 26.19 22.72
N SER A 404 17.72 25.57 22.35
CA SER A 404 16.67 25.16 23.29
C SER A 404 15.99 23.89 22.78
N PRO A 405 16.38 22.70 23.28
CA PRO A 405 15.80 21.42 22.85
C PRO A 405 14.28 21.34 23.02
N HIS A 406 13.74 22.03 24.02
CA HIS A 406 12.30 22.14 24.26
C HIS A 406 11.59 23.07 23.27
N GLY A 407 12.29 24.03 22.69
CA GLY A 407 11.78 24.94 21.67
C GLY A 407 11.96 24.43 20.25
N ALA A 408 12.74 23.37 20.05
CA ALA A 408 12.95 22.77 18.75
C ALA A 408 11.63 22.29 18.13
N VAL A 409 11.44 22.62 16.85
CA VAL A 409 10.24 22.27 16.09
C VAL A 409 10.46 20.91 15.45
N SER A 410 9.67 19.92 15.85
CA SER A 410 9.66 18.58 15.27
C SER A 410 8.51 18.43 14.29
N HIS A 411 8.77 17.71 13.21
CA HIS A 411 7.80 17.32 12.20
C HIS A 411 7.45 15.83 12.26
N LEU A 412 8.13 15.08 13.13
CA LEU A 412 8.07 13.63 13.16
C LEU A 412 6.75 13.14 13.78
N PRO A 413 6.02 12.24 13.12
CA PRO A 413 4.87 11.58 13.74
C PRO A 413 5.28 10.64 14.87
N ILE A 414 4.82 10.90 16.10
CA ILE A 414 5.04 10.01 17.23
C ILE A 414 3.93 8.94 17.27
N HIS A 415 4.29 7.70 16.96
CA HIS A 415 3.35 6.57 16.96
C HIS A 415 3.01 6.10 18.38
N GLN A 416 1.72 5.87 18.62
CA GLN A 416 1.19 5.18 19.80
C GLN A 416 0.26 4.07 19.29
N ASP A 417 0.57 2.83 19.65
CA ASP A 417 -0.20 1.66 19.22
C ASP A 417 -0.66 0.83 20.42
N GLY A 418 -1.79 0.16 20.28
CA GLY A 418 -2.33 -0.70 21.33
C GLY A 418 -1.89 -2.15 21.12
N SER A 419 -1.30 -2.74 22.16
CA SER A 419 -0.88 -4.15 22.15
C SER A 419 -2.09 -5.07 21.94
N CYS A 420 -2.22 -5.64 20.74
CA CYS A 420 -3.33 -6.51 20.35
C CYS A 420 -4.73 -5.87 20.53
N ASN A 421 -4.98 -4.76 19.83
CA ASN A 421 -6.27 -4.01 19.81
C ASN A 421 -7.52 -4.92 19.73
N GLY A 422 -7.46 -6.02 18.97
CA GLY A 422 -8.56 -6.98 18.86
C GLY A 422 -8.92 -7.64 20.20
N LEU A 423 -7.91 -8.13 20.94
CA LEU A 423 -8.11 -8.73 22.26
C LEU A 423 -8.45 -7.67 23.31
N GLN A 424 -7.93 -6.44 23.18
CA GLN A 424 -8.38 -5.30 24.02
C GLN A 424 -9.89 -5.10 23.90
N HIS A 425 -10.43 -5.09 22.68
CA HIS A 425 -11.87 -5.00 22.48
C HIS A 425 -12.63 -6.22 23.03
N TYR A 426 -12.13 -7.45 22.87
CA TYR A 426 -12.77 -8.63 23.45
C TYR A 426 -12.78 -8.61 24.97
N ALA A 427 -11.67 -8.28 25.61
CA ALA A 427 -11.57 -8.16 27.06
C ALA A 427 -12.51 -7.06 27.59
N ALA A 428 -12.60 -5.92 26.89
CA ALA A 428 -13.52 -4.85 27.26
C ALA A 428 -15.01 -5.25 27.10
N LEU A 429 -15.35 -5.94 26.00
CA LEU A 429 -16.71 -6.44 25.75
C LEU A 429 -17.12 -7.50 26.78
N GLY A 430 -16.24 -8.45 27.05
CA GLY A 430 -16.47 -9.55 28.00
C GLY A 430 -16.26 -9.16 29.46
N ARG A 431 -15.67 -7.99 29.72
CA ARG A 431 -15.20 -7.55 31.05
C ARG A 431 -14.29 -8.60 31.72
N ASP A 432 -13.46 -9.25 30.92
CA ASP A 432 -12.49 -10.24 31.40
C ASP A 432 -11.29 -9.51 32.00
N TYR A 433 -11.15 -9.56 33.33
CA TYR A 433 -10.05 -8.93 34.04
C TYR A 433 -8.68 -9.50 33.68
N MET A 434 -8.58 -10.83 33.56
CA MET A 434 -7.31 -11.49 33.26
C MET A 434 -6.86 -11.13 31.84
N GLY A 435 -7.78 -11.25 30.88
CA GLY A 435 -7.54 -10.79 29.52
C GLY A 435 -7.19 -9.30 29.45
N ALA A 436 -7.91 -8.45 30.18
CA ALA A 436 -7.66 -7.01 30.24
C ALA A 436 -6.28 -6.66 30.81
N ALA A 437 -5.80 -7.37 31.82
CA ALA A 437 -4.45 -7.20 32.36
C ALA A 437 -3.38 -7.59 31.34
N ALA A 438 -3.55 -8.70 30.63
CA ALA A 438 -2.58 -9.19 29.65
C ALA A 438 -2.47 -8.29 28.40
N VAL A 439 -3.49 -7.47 28.12
CA VAL A 439 -3.53 -6.54 26.97
C VAL A 439 -3.47 -5.06 27.36
N ASN A 440 -2.96 -4.76 28.56
CA ASN A 440 -2.69 -3.40 29.04
C ASN A 440 -3.91 -2.49 29.23
N LEU A 441 -5.10 -3.05 29.46
CA LEU A 441 -6.29 -2.26 29.87
C LEU A 441 -6.28 -1.98 31.38
N VAL A 442 -5.66 -2.86 32.17
CA VAL A 442 -5.40 -2.62 33.59
C VAL A 442 -4.05 -1.91 33.74
N PRO A 443 -3.95 -0.84 34.55
CA PRO A 443 -2.67 -0.17 34.77
C PRO A 443 -1.61 -1.12 35.36
N GLY A 444 -0.40 -1.06 34.80
CA GLY A 444 0.76 -1.82 35.27
C GLY A 444 2.04 -0.99 35.16
N GLU A 445 3.08 -1.39 35.90
CA GLU A 445 4.38 -0.67 35.91
C GLU A 445 5.19 -0.87 34.62
N LYS A 446 5.04 -2.04 33.99
CA LYS A 446 5.63 -2.35 32.68
C LYS A 446 4.54 -2.82 31.72
N PRO A 447 4.72 -2.63 30.40
CA PRO A 447 3.81 -3.20 29.42
C PRO A 447 3.73 -4.72 29.56
N ALA A 448 2.51 -5.26 29.66
CA ALA A 448 2.24 -6.66 29.50
C ALA A 448 2.41 -7.08 28.04
N ASP A 449 2.94 -8.28 27.84
CA ASP A 449 3.18 -8.88 26.53
C ASP A 449 2.48 -10.23 26.43
N ILE A 450 1.21 -10.19 26.00
CA ILE A 450 0.38 -11.37 25.78
C ILE A 450 1.04 -12.38 24.83
N TYR A 451 1.87 -11.95 23.87
CA TYR A 451 2.51 -12.86 22.93
C TYR A 451 3.57 -13.70 23.62
N SER A 452 4.42 -13.07 24.43
CA SER A 452 5.43 -13.78 25.23
C SER A 452 4.78 -14.69 26.28
N GLU A 453 3.68 -14.25 26.90
CA GLU A 453 2.92 -15.07 27.86
C GLU A 453 2.34 -16.33 27.21
N ILE A 454 1.69 -16.19 26.04
CA ILE A 454 1.16 -17.33 25.29
C ILE A 454 2.29 -18.23 24.80
N ALA A 455 3.39 -17.66 24.29
CA ALA A 455 4.53 -18.44 23.83
C ALA A 455 5.13 -19.30 24.94
N ALA A 456 5.32 -18.73 26.14
CA ALA A 456 5.77 -19.47 27.32
C ALA A 456 4.80 -20.60 27.68
N ARG A 457 3.49 -20.33 27.64
CA ARG A 457 2.47 -21.36 27.93
C ARG A 457 2.46 -22.48 26.91
N VAL A 458 2.62 -22.16 25.63
CA VAL A 458 2.72 -23.16 24.56
C VAL A 458 3.97 -24.00 24.74
N LEU A 459 5.11 -23.38 25.07
CA LEU A 459 6.36 -24.10 25.33
C LEU A 459 6.21 -25.11 26.47
N ASP A 460 5.53 -24.76 27.56
CA ASP A 460 5.29 -25.69 28.67
C ASP A 460 4.48 -26.91 28.21
N VAL A 461 3.40 -26.70 27.45
CA VAL A 461 2.57 -27.79 26.91
C VAL A 461 3.39 -28.68 25.98
N VAL A 462 4.18 -28.09 25.07
CA VAL A 462 4.99 -28.86 24.12
C VAL A 462 6.09 -29.65 24.85
N ARG A 463 6.66 -29.10 25.93
CA ARG A 463 7.60 -29.83 26.81
C ARG A 463 6.93 -31.01 27.49
N GLU A 464 5.74 -30.82 28.06
CA GLU A 464 4.96 -31.92 28.65
C GLU A 464 4.69 -33.03 27.62
N ASP A 465 4.28 -32.67 26.42
CA ASP A 465 4.05 -33.62 25.32
C ASP A 465 5.34 -34.34 24.90
N SER A 466 6.48 -33.65 24.87
CA SER A 466 7.77 -34.24 24.50
C SER A 466 8.27 -35.31 25.49
N MET A 467 7.76 -35.30 26.73
CA MET A 467 8.12 -36.24 27.80
C MET A 467 7.22 -37.49 27.85
N LYS A 468 6.15 -37.54 27.04
CA LYS A 468 5.27 -38.72 26.96
C LYS A 468 5.98 -39.90 26.27
N ASP A 469 5.43 -41.09 26.43
CA ASP A 469 5.95 -42.31 25.80
C ASP A 469 5.58 -42.33 24.29
N PRO A 470 6.58 -42.32 23.37
CA PRO A 470 6.36 -42.38 21.93
C PRO A 470 5.57 -43.62 21.47
N ALA A 471 5.57 -44.70 22.24
CA ALA A 471 4.79 -45.90 21.92
C ALA A 471 3.28 -45.68 22.12
N THR A 472 2.90 -44.69 22.94
CA THR A 472 1.50 -44.37 23.27
C THR A 472 1.01 -43.07 22.64
N ASP A 473 1.93 -42.14 22.33
CA ASP A 473 1.61 -40.86 21.70
C ASP A 473 2.54 -40.64 20.48
N PRO A 474 2.03 -40.74 19.24
CA PRO A 474 2.83 -40.59 18.03
C PRO A 474 3.30 -39.16 17.77
N SER A 475 2.82 -38.17 18.54
CA SER A 475 3.22 -36.76 18.40
C SER A 475 4.54 -36.44 19.11
N VAL A 476 5.03 -37.32 19.99
CA VAL A 476 6.24 -37.10 20.82
C VAL A 476 7.48 -36.73 19.99
N PRO A 477 7.81 -37.40 18.87
CA PRO A 477 8.98 -37.02 18.06
C PRO A 477 8.86 -35.59 17.50
N LEU A 478 7.65 -35.18 17.11
CA LEU A 478 7.39 -33.82 16.65
C LEU A 478 7.49 -32.82 17.80
N ALA A 479 6.91 -33.12 18.96
CA ALA A 479 7.00 -32.27 20.14
C ALA A 479 8.46 -32.01 20.55
N LYS A 480 9.33 -33.04 20.52
CA LYS A 480 10.76 -32.88 20.79
C LYS A 480 11.44 -31.89 19.85
N VAL A 481 11.18 -32.01 18.53
CA VAL A 481 11.72 -31.05 17.55
C VAL A 481 11.19 -29.64 17.81
N LEU A 482 9.91 -29.51 18.17
CA LEU A 482 9.29 -28.21 18.42
C LEU A 482 9.75 -27.54 19.73
N VAL A 483 10.16 -28.29 20.75
CA VAL A 483 10.74 -27.70 21.97
C VAL A 483 11.98 -26.90 21.60
N ASP A 484 12.88 -27.46 20.81
CA ASP A 484 14.14 -26.82 20.43
C ASP A 484 13.90 -25.51 19.65
N GLU A 485 12.96 -25.54 18.71
CA GLU A 485 12.55 -24.35 17.92
C GLU A 485 11.88 -23.26 18.78
N LEU A 486 11.10 -23.64 19.80
CA LEU A 486 10.39 -22.69 20.68
C LEU A 486 11.27 -22.12 21.80
N THR A 487 12.36 -22.79 22.17
CA THR A 487 13.34 -22.27 23.14
C THR A 487 14.36 -21.31 22.53
N GLY A 488 14.37 -21.17 21.20
CA GLY A 488 15.35 -20.40 20.46
C GLY A 488 16.66 -21.18 20.30
N GLY A 489 16.98 -21.54 19.05
CA GLY A 489 18.36 -21.78 18.63
C GLY A 489 19.14 -20.48 18.47
#